data_AF-A0A3D4A8Q0-F1
#
_entry.id   AF-A0A3D4A8Q0-F1
#
_cell.length_a   1.000
_cell.length_b   1.000
_cell.length_c   1.000
_cell.angle_alpha   90.00
_cell.angle_beta   90.00
_cell.angle_gamma   90.00
#
_symmetry.space_group_name_H-M   'P 1'
#
loop_
_entity.id
_entity.type
_entity.pdbx_description
1 polymer ?
#
loop_
_entity_poly.entity_id
_entity_poly.type
_entity_poly.pdbx_seq_one_letter_code
_entity_poly.pdbx_strand_id
1 'polypeptide(L)'
;IALNRNPIRRFKIHLTTKSDPTMTNPSRLKGPDSALACGQCHSVWAFNNMADKIDFNRHGASFRPGGHDLAQRFVVQPNASDHSDQKDFIRRTEPNFFSNRFWGDGMIRVTGREFNGVQASPCFRGGQFSCLSCHEMHLDSPGQTSAQTWARTGQLKPKMESDAACLQCHKDMRARLVAHTHHPADSSGSRCYNCHMPRTTFGLLHAMRSHQVSSPSAQESVTYGRPNACNLCHLDQTLAWTAQKLHAWYNEPVPNLSQDDQTIAAAVQWIVKGDAGQRALIAWGLGWEPAQKIADRGWFYPYLIYSLTDPYAAVRFDAWKSLQTLPGFANFSFDYTAAEGVLSEASARAYEKWLREVRSPNATYRPETLLDSDGRLQRDILQRLRIERDDKPIILAE
;
A
#
# COMPACT_ATOMS: atom_id res chain seq x y z
N ILE A 1 -23.68 -7.03 28.02
CA ILE A 1 -23.19 -6.30 29.23
C ILE A 1 -23.94 -6.71 30.50
N ALA A 2 -25.28 -6.70 30.54
CA ALA A 2 -26.05 -7.01 31.77
C ALA A 2 -25.70 -8.36 32.42
N LEU A 3 -25.60 -9.44 31.64
CA LEU A 3 -25.25 -10.78 32.15
C LEU A 3 -23.86 -10.85 32.79
N ASN A 4 -22.91 -10.06 32.28
CA ASN A 4 -21.52 -10.03 32.78
C ASN A 4 -21.29 -9.03 33.92
N ARG A 5 -22.33 -8.36 34.43
CA ARG A 5 -22.22 -7.53 35.64
C ARG A 5 -22.12 -8.36 36.92
N ASN A 6 -22.67 -9.59 36.93
CA ASN A 6 -22.67 -10.45 38.10
C ASN A 6 -21.28 -11.11 38.31
N PRO A 7 -20.53 -10.78 39.38
CA PRO A 7 -19.21 -11.35 39.63
C PRO A 7 -19.25 -12.86 39.87
N ILE A 8 -20.30 -13.39 40.52
CA ILE A 8 -20.47 -14.82 40.78
C ILE A 8 -20.57 -15.60 39.45
N ARG A 9 -21.32 -15.07 38.48
CA ARG A 9 -21.39 -15.66 37.14
C ARG A 9 -20.02 -15.68 36.47
N ARG A 10 -19.26 -14.58 36.55
CA ARG A 10 -17.91 -14.49 35.97
C ARG A 10 -16.96 -15.50 36.59
N PHE A 11 -16.94 -15.63 37.92
CA PHE A 11 -16.13 -16.62 38.63
C PHE A 11 -16.56 -18.05 38.31
N LYS A 12 -17.87 -18.33 38.29
CA LYS A 12 -18.39 -19.64 37.90
C LYS A 12 -17.95 -20.01 36.48
N ILE A 13 -18.05 -19.09 35.52
CA ILE A 13 -17.58 -19.33 34.15
C ILE A 13 -16.08 -19.58 34.13
N HIS A 14 -15.27 -18.72 34.76
CA HIS A 14 -13.82 -18.89 34.84
C HIS A 14 -13.40 -20.27 35.38
N LEU A 15 -14.11 -20.79 36.38
CA LEU A 15 -13.82 -22.06 37.04
C LEU A 15 -14.42 -23.29 36.33
N THR A 16 -15.50 -23.13 35.55
CA THR A 16 -16.25 -24.27 34.96
C THR A 16 -16.14 -24.39 33.45
N THR A 17 -15.86 -23.30 32.72
CA THR A 17 -15.78 -23.32 31.25
C THR A 17 -14.63 -22.44 30.76
N LYS A 18 -13.99 -22.83 29.64
CA LYS A 18 -13.04 -21.96 28.94
C LYS A 18 -13.74 -20.87 28.08
N SER A 19 -15.07 -20.78 28.09
CA SER A 19 -15.81 -19.81 27.26
C SER A 19 -17.13 -19.33 27.83
N ASP A 20 -17.37 -18.02 27.69
CA ASP A 20 -18.65 -17.36 27.96
C ASP A 20 -19.52 -17.36 26.68
N PRO A 21 -20.68 -18.03 26.67
CA PRO A 21 -21.55 -18.08 25.48
C PRO A 21 -22.19 -16.73 25.14
N THR A 22 -22.08 -15.73 26.02
CA THR A 22 -22.60 -14.37 25.78
C THR A 22 -21.57 -13.44 25.12
N MET A 23 -20.35 -13.92 24.90
CA MET A 23 -19.29 -13.20 24.21
C MET A 23 -18.88 -13.92 22.95
N THR A 24 -19.03 -13.25 21.81
CA THR A 24 -18.51 -13.77 20.55
C THR A 24 -17.02 -13.50 20.47
N ASN A 25 -16.23 -14.57 20.28
CA ASN A 25 -14.81 -14.46 19.99
C ASN A 25 -14.59 -14.60 18.47
N PRO A 26 -14.09 -13.56 17.77
CA PRO A 26 -13.88 -13.62 16.32
C PRO A 26 -12.99 -14.78 15.85
N SER A 27 -12.06 -15.27 16.68
CA SER A 27 -11.21 -16.44 16.35
C SER A 27 -11.98 -17.75 16.15
N ARG A 28 -13.26 -17.79 16.57
CA ARG A 28 -14.15 -18.95 16.45
C ARG A 28 -15.19 -18.80 15.33
N LEU A 29 -15.18 -17.67 14.63
CA LEU A 29 -16.09 -17.38 13.53
C LEU A 29 -15.48 -17.80 12.19
N LYS A 30 -16.33 -17.95 11.17
CA LYS A 30 -15.87 -18.05 9.78
C LYS A 30 -15.18 -16.76 9.36
N GLY A 31 -14.36 -16.84 8.32
CA GLY A 31 -13.50 -15.75 7.88
C GLY A 31 -14.22 -14.41 7.70
N PRO A 32 -15.31 -14.34 6.91
CA PRO A 32 -16.07 -13.12 6.70
C PRO A 32 -16.65 -12.50 7.98
N ASP A 33 -17.34 -13.30 8.80
CA ASP A 33 -17.95 -12.83 10.05
C ASP A 33 -16.88 -12.40 11.08
N SER A 34 -15.75 -13.13 11.12
CA SER A 34 -14.59 -12.76 11.93
C SER A 34 -14.01 -11.42 11.50
N ALA A 35 -13.92 -11.18 10.19
CA ALA A 35 -13.27 -10.00 9.66
C ALA A 35 -14.13 -8.74 9.83
N LEU A 36 -15.47 -8.86 9.83
CA LEU A 36 -16.39 -7.74 10.12
C LEU A 36 -16.18 -7.12 11.49
N ALA A 37 -15.71 -7.90 12.48
CA ALA A 37 -15.34 -7.36 13.80
C ALA A 37 -14.27 -6.25 13.70
N CYS A 38 -13.31 -6.42 12.78
CA CYS A 38 -12.28 -5.42 12.49
C CYS A 38 -12.80 -4.39 11.47
N GLY A 39 -13.53 -4.85 10.45
CA GLY A 39 -14.10 -4.05 9.38
C GLY A 39 -15.10 -2.99 9.85
N GLN A 40 -15.65 -3.12 11.06
CA GLN A 40 -16.44 -2.07 11.71
C GLN A 40 -15.70 -0.72 11.75
N CYS A 41 -14.38 -0.75 11.95
CA CYS A 41 -13.52 0.42 12.06
C CYS A 41 -12.52 0.49 10.90
N HIS A 42 -11.95 -0.66 10.52
CA HIS A 42 -10.91 -0.75 9.49
C HIS A 42 -11.47 -0.89 8.07
N SER A 43 -12.51 -0.12 7.75
CA SER A 43 -13.09 -0.09 6.41
C SER A 43 -13.59 1.29 6.03
N VAL A 44 -13.67 1.54 4.72
CA VAL A 44 -14.49 2.61 4.18
C VAL A 44 -15.91 2.10 4.18
N TRP A 45 -16.77 2.71 5.00
CA TRP A 45 -18.18 2.38 5.09
C TRP A 45 -19.05 3.61 4.84
N ALA A 46 -20.29 3.37 4.43
CA ALA A 46 -21.32 4.39 4.30
C ALA A 46 -22.64 3.88 4.90
N PHE A 47 -23.47 4.79 5.41
CA PHE A 47 -24.78 4.43 5.94
C PHE A 47 -25.70 3.94 4.81
N ASN A 48 -26.55 2.96 5.09
CA ASN A 48 -27.47 2.44 4.07
C ASN A 48 -28.51 3.49 3.66
N ASN A 49 -28.90 4.34 4.61
CA ASN A 49 -29.87 5.43 4.46
C ASN A 49 -29.77 6.45 5.62
N MET A 50 -30.56 7.52 5.57
CA MET A 50 -30.56 8.56 6.61
C MET A 50 -31.14 8.09 7.95
N ALA A 51 -32.12 7.17 7.96
CA ALA A 51 -32.71 6.65 9.19
C ALA A 51 -31.66 5.87 10.00
N ASP A 52 -30.87 5.03 9.34
CA ASP A 52 -29.76 4.28 9.94
C ASP A 52 -28.68 5.22 10.49
N LYS A 53 -28.36 6.32 9.78
CA LYS A 53 -27.45 7.36 10.28
C LYS A 53 -27.96 8.02 11.56
N ILE A 54 -29.25 8.37 11.60
CA ILE A 54 -29.87 8.99 12.78
C ILE A 54 -29.85 8.01 13.96
N ASP A 55 -30.20 6.75 13.73
CA ASP A 55 -30.16 5.71 14.76
C ASP A 55 -28.75 5.49 15.29
N PHE A 56 -27.76 5.35 14.40
CA PHE A 56 -26.35 5.21 14.78
C PHE A 56 -25.87 6.39 15.63
N ASN A 57 -26.22 7.62 15.26
CA ASN A 57 -25.81 8.80 16.01
C ASN A 57 -26.45 8.89 17.41
N ARG A 58 -27.64 8.32 17.60
CA ARG A 58 -28.36 8.35 18.89
C ARG A 58 -27.98 7.18 19.80
N HIS A 59 -27.81 6.00 19.22
CA HIS A 59 -27.71 4.75 19.98
C HIS A 59 -26.39 4.01 19.77
N GLY A 60 -25.53 4.51 18.87
CA GLY A 60 -24.28 3.88 18.47
C GLY A 60 -24.47 2.74 17.47
N ALA A 61 -23.38 2.01 17.24
CA ALA A 61 -23.40 0.87 16.33
C ALA A 61 -24.31 -0.26 16.84
N SER A 62 -25.23 -0.70 16.01
CA SER A 62 -26.07 -1.89 16.23
C SER A 62 -25.34 -3.20 15.95
N PHE A 63 -24.25 -3.14 15.17
CA PHE A 63 -23.41 -4.30 14.90
C PHE A 63 -22.91 -4.96 16.20
N ARG A 64 -22.91 -6.30 16.20
CA ARG A 64 -22.31 -7.12 17.26
C ARG A 64 -21.40 -8.16 16.61
N PRO A 65 -20.19 -8.41 17.15
CA PRO A 65 -19.32 -9.45 16.63
C PRO A 65 -20.07 -10.79 16.51
N GLY A 66 -19.97 -11.44 15.35
CA GLY A 66 -20.77 -12.61 14.97
C GLY A 66 -21.91 -12.31 14.00
N GLY A 67 -22.20 -11.04 13.72
CA GLY A 67 -23.11 -10.66 12.64
C GLY A 67 -22.52 -10.91 11.24
N HIS A 68 -23.40 -11.07 10.25
CA HIS A 68 -23.05 -11.30 8.84
C HIS A 68 -22.96 -10.00 8.02
N ASP A 69 -23.37 -8.86 8.60
CA ASP A 69 -23.30 -7.52 8.02
C ASP A 69 -23.09 -6.46 9.13
N LEU A 70 -22.94 -5.18 8.76
CA LEU A 70 -22.79 -4.06 9.72
C LEU A 70 -24.13 -3.39 10.11
N ALA A 71 -25.27 -4.01 9.79
CA ALA A 71 -26.66 -3.61 10.02
C ALA A 71 -27.07 -2.23 9.46
N GLN A 72 -26.47 -1.14 9.95
CA GLN A 72 -26.83 0.25 9.64
C GLN A 72 -25.99 0.86 8.49
N ARG A 73 -24.98 0.14 8.06
CA ARG A 73 -23.99 0.60 7.08
C ARG A 73 -23.51 -0.57 6.24
N PHE A 74 -22.89 -0.25 5.13
CA PHE A 74 -22.24 -1.21 4.25
C PHE A 74 -20.78 -0.81 4.02
N VAL A 75 -19.94 -1.80 3.73
CA VAL A 75 -18.55 -1.57 3.34
C VAL A 75 -18.53 -1.19 1.87
N VAL A 76 -17.99 -0.02 1.57
CA VAL A 76 -18.01 0.55 0.23
C VAL A 76 -17.02 -0.20 -0.66
N GLN A 77 -17.51 -0.87 -1.69
CA GLN A 77 -16.70 -1.45 -2.76
C GLN A 77 -17.04 -0.71 -4.08
N PRO A 78 -16.15 0.16 -4.60
CA PRO A 78 -16.49 1.08 -5.68
C PRO A 78 -17.02 0.39 -6.94
N ASN A 79 -16.45 -0.78 -7.25
CA ASN A 79 -16.71 -1.54 -8.48
C ASN A 79 -17.59 -2.78 -8.27
N ALA A 80 -18.09 -3.01 -7.05
CA ALA A 80 -19.10 -4.04 -6.82
C ALA A 80 -20.48 -3.58 -7.33
N SER A 81 -21.38 -4.52 -7.62
CA SER A 81 -22.73 -4.21 -8.13
C SER A 81 -23.76 -3.90 -7.03
N ASP A 82 -23.36 -3.98 -5.76
CA ASP A 82 -24.20 -3.71 -4.59
C ASP A 82 -24.47 -2.21 -4.40
N HIS A 83 -25.45 -1.82 -3.58
CA HIS A 83 -25.64 -0.43 -3.10
C HIS A 83 -25.47 0.67 -4.18
N SER A 84 -25.98 0.45 -5.40
CA SER A 84 -25.77 1.35 -6.54
C SER A 84 -26.26 2.76 -6.23
N ASP A 85 -27.46 2.87 -5.67
CA ASP A 85 -28.11 4.15 -5.41
C ASP A 85 -27.35 4.97 -4.37
N GLN A 86 -26.84 4.33 -3.32
CA GLN A 86 -26.00 4.96 -2.30
C GLN A 86 -24.67 5.41 -2.90
N LYS A 87 -24.03 4.58 -3.72
CA LYS A 87 -22.76 4.90 -4.37
C LYS A 87 -22.89 6.03 -5.39
N ASP A 88 -24.01 6.11 -6.08
CA ASP A 88 -24.35 7.20 -7.00
C ASP A 88 -24.66 8.49 -6.25
N PHE A 89 -25.36 8.40 -5.12
CA PHE A 89 -25.57 9.53 -4.23
C PHE A 89 -24.22 10.10 -3.74
N ILE A 90 -23.32 9.24 -3.24
CA ILE A 90 -21.98 9.66 -2.79
C ILE A 90 -21.20 10.33 -3.93
N ARG A 91 -21.24 9.80 -5.16
CA ARG A 91 -20.58 10.43 -6.32
C ARG A 91 -21.08 11.85 -6.58
N ARG A 92 -22.37 12.09 -6.40
CA ARG A 92 -22.99 13.41 -6.61
C ARG A 92 -22.70 14.38 -5.47
N THR A 93 -22.69 13.92 -4.22
CA THR A 93 -22.57 14.80 -3.04
C THR A 93 -21.14 14.97 -2.54
N GLU A 94 -20.27 13.98 -2.80
CA GLU A 94 -18.88 13.95 -2.36
C GLU A 94 -17.98 13.51 -3.54
N PRO A 95 -17.73 14.40 -4.53
CA PRO A 95 -17.04 14.03 -5.78
C PRO A 95 -15.67 13.37 -5.61
N ASN A 96 -14.94 13.71 -4.53
CA ASN A 96 -13.62 13.16 -4.23
C ASN A 96 -13.66 11.94 -3.31
N PHE A 97 -14.85 11.44 -2.91
CA PHE A 97 -14.96 10.37 -1.92
C PHE A 97 -14.16 9.12 -2.34
N PHE A 98 -14.29 8.73 -3.61
CA PHE A 98 -13.69 7.52 -4.16
C PHE A 98 -12.21 7.72 -4.48
N SER A 99 -11.85 8.77 -5.23
CA SER A 99 -10.46 9.02 -5.64
C SER A 99 -9.51 9.25 -4.47
N ASN A 100 -10.01 9.80 -3.36
CA ASN A 100 -9.22 9.99 -2.14
C ASN A 100 -8.99 8.70 -1.33
N ARG A 101 -9.74 7.62 -1.59
CA ARG A 101 -9.70 6.39 -0.78
C ARG A 101 -9.31 5.15 -1.57
N PHE A 102 -9.59 5.15 -2.86
CA PHE A 102 -9.39 4.02 -3.75
C PHE A 102 -8.61 4.44 -5.00
N TRP A 103 -7.84 3.50 -5.53
CA TRP A 103 -7.42 3.51 -6.92
C TRP A 103 -8.64 3.29 -7.84
N GLY A 104 -8.51 3.62 -9.13
CA GLY A 104 -9.62 3.51 -10.09
C GLY A 104 -10.14 2.08 -10.29
N ASP A 105 -9.34 1.05 -9.98
CA ASP A 105 -9.75 -0.36 -9.96
C ASP A 105 -10.50 -0.78 -8.69
N GLY A 106 -10.68 0.14 -7.74
CA GLY A 106 -11.36 -0.12 -6.46
C GLY A 106 -10.44 -0.65 -5.37
N MET A 107 -9.14 -0.82 -5.61
CA MET A 107 -8.18 -1.18 -4.56
C MET A 107 -7.99 -0.02 -3.59
N ILE A 108 -8.00 -0.30 -2.29
CA ILE A 108 -7.81 0.73 -1.26
C ILE A 108 -6.40 1.35 -1.36
N ARG A 109 -6.33 2.68 -1.31
CA ARG A 109 -5.07 3.44 -1.37
C ARG A 109 -4.72 4.20 -0.09
N VAL A 110 -5.59 4.12 0.93
CA VAL A 110 -5.41 4.74 2.25
C VAL A 110 -5.32 3.69 3.37
N THR A 111 -4.60 4.05 4.44
CA THR A 111 -4.39 3.19 5.62
C THR A 111 -5.62 3.16 6.52
N GLY A 112 -5.69 2.19 7.43
CA GLY A 112 -6.80 2.06 8.37
C GLY A 112 -8.09 1.58 7.71
N ARG A 113 -8.05 1.15 6.45
CA ARG A 113 -9.22 0.71 5.64
C ARG A 113 -8.97 -0.66 4.99
N GLU A 114 -8.16 -1.49 5.64
CA GLU A 114 -7.63 -2.75 5.12
C GLU A 114 -8.72 -3.79 4.84
N PHE A 115 -9.86 -3.73 5.55
CA PHE A 115 -10.95 -4.70 5.34
C PHE A 115 -11.53 -4.62 3.93
N ASN A 116 -11.54 -3.45 3.28
CA ASN A 116 -11.96 -3.32 1.88
C ASN A 116 -11.07 -4.21 0.98
N GLY A 117 -9.76 -4.19 1.20
CA GLY A 117 -8.81 -5.03 0.45
C GLY A 117 -8.93 -6.51 0.81
N VAL A 118 -9.06 -6.85 2.10
CA VAL A 118 -9.28 -8.23 2.54
C VAL A 118 -10.53 -8.79 1.86
N GLN A 119 -11.65 -8.07 1.91
CA GLN A 119 -12.92 -8.49 1.30
C GLN A 119 -12.82 -8.67 -0.23
N ALA A 120 -12.02 -7.84 -0.90
CA ALA A 120 -11.79 -7.92 -2.34
C ALA A 120 -10.82 -9.05 -2.75
N SER A 121 -10.12 -9.67 -1.80
CA SER A 121 -9.13 -10.72 -2.08
C SER A 121 -9.80 -12.04 -2.52
N PRO A 122 -9.27 -12.76 -3.52
CA PRO A 122 -9.82 -14.05 -3.94
C PRO A 122 -9.87 -15.08 -2.79
N CYS A 123 -8.88 -15.09 -1.90
CA CYS A 123 -8.85 -15.99 -0.75
C CYS A 123 -9.95 -15.70 0.29
N PHE A 124 -10.47 -14.46 0.36
CA PHE A 124 -11.61 -14.12 1.22
C PHE A 124 -12.90 -14.77 0.74
N ARG A 125 -13.06 -14.91 -0.59
CA ARG A 125 -14.17 -15.67 -1.19
C ARG A 125 -14.14 -17.16 -0.82
N GLY A 126 -12.99 -17.67 -0.37
CA GLY A 126 -12.83 -19.04 0.17
C GLY A 126 -13.37 -19.26 1.59
N GLY A 127 -13.91 -18.22 2.24
CA GLY A 127 -14.75 -18.32 3.44
C GLY A 127 -14.02 -18.54 4.79
N GLN A 128 -12.73 -18.90 4.78
CA GLN A 128 -11.93 -19.11 6.01
C GLN A 128 -10.92 -18.00 6.29
N PHE A 129 -10.59 -17.18 5.29
CA PHE A 129 -9.61 -16.10 5.43
C PHE A 129 -10.19 -14.89 6.18
N SER A 130 -9.44 -14.36 7.13
CA SER A 130 -9.78 -13.15 7.91
C SER A 130 -8.53 -12.43 8.40
N CYS A 131 -8.70 -11.29 9.06
CA CYS A 131 -7.63 -10.57 9.75
C CYS A 131 -6.85 -11.50 10.70
N LEU A 132 -7.55 -12.41 11.39
CA LEU A 132 -6.96 -13.35 12.34
C LEU A 132 -6.24 -14.53 11.67
N SER A 133 -6.23 -14.62 10.34
CA SER A 133 -5.34 -15.56 9.63
C SER A 133 -3.86 -15.15 9.78
N CYS A 134 -3.59 -13.85 9.95
CA CYS A 134 -2.23 -13.31 10.09
C CYS A 134 -2.00 -12.61 11.44
N HIS A 135 -3.03 -11.94 11.97
CA HIS A 135 -2.91 -11.16 13.20
C HIS A 135 -3.39 -11.94 14.44
N GLU A 136 -2.83 -11.62 15.59
CA GLU A 136 -3.35 -12.01 16.91
C GLU A 136 -3.50 -10.78 17.79
N MET A 137 -4.63 -10.68 18.48
CA MET A 137 -4.91 -9.54 19.37
C MET A 137 -4.47 -9.81 20.81
N HIS A 138 -4.27 -11.09 21.15
CA HIS A 138 -3.77 -11.55 22.43
C HIS A 138 -2.59 -12.47 22.17
N LEU A 139 -1.54 -12.28 22.96
CA LEU A 139 -0.33 -13.10 22.92
C LEU A 139 -0.66 -14.48 23.52
N ASP A 140 -1.34 -15.31 22.75
CA ASP A 140 -1.74 -16.68 23.13
C ASP A 140 -1.06 -17.77 22.28
N SER A 141 -0.44 -17.42 21.14
CA SER A 141 0.22 -18.38 20.24
C SER A 141 1.56 -18.93 20.80
N PRO A 142 1.86 -20.24 20.65
CA PRO A 142 3.20 -20.75 20.98
C PRO A 142 4.31 -20.08 20.15
N GLY A 143 5.46 -19.79 20.77
CA GLY A 143 6.58 -19.13 20.09
C GLY A 143 6.45 -17.61 19.95
N GLN A 144 5.66 -16.99 20.85
CA GLN A 144 5.50 -15.54 20.96
C GLN A 144 6.81 -14.78 21.10
N THR A 145 6.74 -13.53 20.65
CA THR A 145 7.76 -12.51 20.91
C THR A 145 7.34 -11.65 22.10
N SER A 146 8.19 -10.72 22.53
CA SER A 146 7.79 -9.73 23.54
C SER A 146 6.62 -8.88 23.06
N ALA A 147 5.80 -8.35 23.97
CA ALA A 147 4.72 -7.42 23.62
C ALA A 147 5.21 -6.21 22.81
N GLN A 148 6.44 -5.76 23.07
CA GLN A 148 7.08 -4.68 22.31
C GLN A 148 7.37 -5.10 20.86
N THR A 149 7.87 -6.32 20.65
CA THR A 149 8.11 -6.86 19.31
C THR A 149 6.79 -7.04 18.56
N TRP A 150 5.79 -7.67 19.18
CA TRP A 150 4.45 -7.87 18.60
C TRP A 150 3.80 -6.55 18.17
N ALA A 151 3.89 -5.50 18.99
CA ALA A 151 3.39 -4.18 18.64
C ALA A 151 4.13 -3.57 17.43
N ARG A 152 5.45 -3.78 17.34
CA ARG A 152 6.29 -3.27 16.23
C ARG A 152 6.13 -4.07 14.94
N THR A 153 5.68 -5.32 15.00
CA THR A 153 5.40 -6.16 13.82
C THR A 153 3.94 -6.11 13.42
N GLY A 154 3.18 -5.07 13.81
CA GLY A 154 1.79 -4.90 13.41
C GLY A 154 0.84 -5.96 13.97
N GLN A 155 1.14 -6.47 15.16
CA GLN A 155 0.32 -7.48 15.85
C GLN A 155 0.19 -8.81 15.09
N LEU A 156 1.19 -9.15 14.28
CA LEU A 156 1.27 -10.41 13.55
C LEU A 156 1.53 -11.57 14.50
N LYS A 157 0.91 -12.73 14.20
CA LYS A 157 1.26 -14.01 14.81
C LYS A 157 2.70 -14.41 14.45
N PRO A 158 3.35 -15.30 15.22
CA PRO A 158 4.65 -15.84 14.87
C PRO A 158 4.70 -16.36 13.43
N LYS A 159 5.74 -15.96 12.69
CA LYS A 159 6.01 -16.33 11.29
C LYS A 159 5.06 -15.70 10.26
N MET A 160 4.08 -14.88 10.65
CA MET A 160 3.16 -14.23 9.70
C MET A 160 3.75 -12.97 9.04
N GLU A 161 4.99 -12.62 9.36
CA GLU A 161 5.86 -11.72 8.60
C GLU A 161 6.65 -12.45 7.50
N SER A 162 6.62 -13.80 7.51
CA SER A 162 7.26 -14.68 6.52
C SER A 162 6.25 -15.23 5.52
N ASP A 163 6.71 -15.81 4.40
CA ASP A 163 5.82 -16.46 3.42
C ASP A 163 5.07 -17.67 4.00
N ALA A 164 5.40 -18.10 5.22
CA ALA A 164 4.60 -19.06 5.96
C ALA A 164 3.12 -18.66 6.01
N ALA A 165 2.78 -17.36 6.07
CA ALA A 165 1.39 -16.93 6.07
C ALA A 165 0.62 -17.39 4.83
N CYS A 166 1.23 -17.27 3.66
CA CYS A 166 0.65 -17.69 2.39
C CYS A 166 0.68 -19.21 2.23
N LEU A 167 1.80 -19.83 2.62
CA LEU A 167 2.04 -21.26 2.48
C LEU A 167 1.20 -22.15 3.42
N GLN A 168 0.45 -21.55 4.36
CA GLN A 168 -0.58 -22.26 5.13
C GLN A 168 -1.61 -22.91 4.20
N CYS A 169 -2.06 -22.16 3.20
CA CYS A 169 -3.06 -22.59 2.22
C CYS A 169 -2.42 -22.97 0.88
N HIS A 170 -1.36 -22.28 0.47
CA HIS A 170 -0.69 -22.47 -0.83
C HIS A 170 0.53 -23.40 -0.74
N LYS A 171 0.36 -24.59 -0.17
CA LYS A 171 1.47 -25.50 0.17
C LYS A 171 2.33 -25.90 -1.04
N ASP A 172 1.70 -26.12 -2.19
CA ASP A 172 2.37 -26.53 -3.43
C ASP A 172 3.34 -25.48 -3.98
N MET A 173 3.18 -24.21 -3.57
CA MET A 173 4.08 -23.14 -3.99
C MET A 173 5.45 -23.25 -3.33
N ARG A 174 5.57 -23.95 -2.19
CA ARG A 174 6.87 -24.15 -1.53
C ARG A 174 7.87 -24.85 -2.46
N ALA A 175 7.43 -25.89 -3.17
CA ALA A 175 8.30 -26.63 -4.09
C ALA A 175 8.55 -25.90 -5.41
N ARG A 176 7.71 -24.92 -5.76
CA ARG A 176 7.75 -24.21 -7.03
C ARG A 176 8.16 -22.75 -6.89
N LEU A 177 8.75 -22.35 -5.76
CA LEU A 177 8.99 -20.95 -5.41
C LEU A 177 9.72 -20.20 -6.54
N VAL A 178 10.91 -20.66 -6.92
CA VAL A 178 11.73 -20.01 -7.98
C VAL A 178 11.04 -20.06 -9.34
N ALA A 179 10.40 -21.19 -9.67
CA ALA A 179 9.67 -21.34 -10.92
C ALA A 179 8.42 -20.45 -10.99
N HIS A 180 7.82 -20.13 -9.84
CA HIS A 180 6.66 -19.28 -9.74
C HIS A 180 7.03 -17.81 -9.67
N THR A 181 8.08 -17.44 -8.93
CA THR A 181 8.45 -16.03 -8.72
C THR A 181 9.39 -15.52 -9.81
N HIS A 182 10.09 -16.42 -10.51
CA HIS A 182 11.19 -16.11 -11.43
C HIS A 182 12.34 -15.34 -10.79
N HIS A 183 12.49 -15.45 -9.47
CA HIS A 183 13.56 -14.83 -8.69
C HIS A 183 14.35 -15.89 -7.90
N PRO A 184 15.62 -15.62 -7.53
CA PRO A 184 16.36 -16.48 -6.60
C PRO A 184 15.59 -16.71 -5.30
N ALA A 185 15.67 -17.92 -4.74
CA ALA A 185 14.83 -18.34 -3.61
C ALA A 185 15.02 -17.49 -2.34
N ASP A 186 16.24 -16.98 -2.14
CA ASP A 186 16.65 -16.16 -1.00
C ASP A 186 16.50 -14.64 -1.25
N SER A 187 16.07 -14.25 -2.45
CA SER A 187 15.90 -12.84 -2.79
C SER A 187 14.56 -12.27 -2.30
N SER A 188 14.51 -10.94 -2.18
CA SER A 188 13.28 -10.20 -1.90
C SER A 188 12.18 -10.45 -2.94
N GLY A 189 12.54 -10.74 -4.20
CA GLY A 189 11.60 -11.05 -5.28
C GLY A 189 10.88 -12.38 -5.10
N SER A 190 11.40 -13.28 -4.25
CA SER A 190 10.73 -14.54 -3.89
C SER A 190 9.75 -14.42 -2.73
N ARG A 191 9.57 -13.22 -2.15
CA ARG A 191 8.60 -13.01 -1.07
C ARG A 191 7.19 -12.83 -1.62
N CYS A 192 6.26 -13.71 -1.25
CA CYS A 192 4.87 -13.68 -1.73
C CYS A 192 4.23 -12.30 -1.55
N TYR A 193 4.50 -11.65 -0.42
CA TYR A 193 3.99 -10.32 -0.09
C TYR A 193 4.42 -9.23 -1.07
N ASN A 194 5.64 -9.30 -1.63
CA ASN A 194 6.15 -8.22 -2.47
C ASN A 194 5.40 -8.14 -3.80
N CYS A 195 4.93 -9.28 -4.31
CA CYS A 195 4.13 -9.35 -5.53
C CYS A 195 2.63 -9.24 -5.24
N HIS A 196 2.14 -10.03 -4.27
CA HIS A 196 0.69 -10.17 -4.05
C HIS A 196 0.09 -9.18 -3.07
N MET A 197 0.92 -8.44 -2.34
CA MET A 197 0.52 -7.39 -1.40
C MET A 197 1.43 -6.16 -1.59
N PRO A 198 1.41 -5.55 -2.80
CA PRO A 198 2.33 -4.48 -3.14
C PRO A 198 2.10 -3.24 -2.27
N ARG A 199 3.11 -2.39 -2.15
CA ARG A 199 3.04 -1.15 -1.35
C ARG A 199 2.36 -0.04 -2.13
N THR A 200 1.05 -0.14 -2.26
CA THR A 200 0.19 0.79 -3.01
C THR A 200 -0.78 1.56 -2.11
N THR A 201 -0.68 1.37 -0.80
CA THR A 201 -1.47 2.08 0.20
C THR A 201 -0.58 3.12 0.88
N PHE A 202 -1.08 4.35 1.06
CA PHE A 202 -0.31 5.43 1.68
C PHE A 202 -1.05 6.04 2.86
N GLY A 203 -0.32 6.28 3.94
CA GLY A 203 -0.82 6.93 5.15
C GLY A 203 0.27 6.99 6.21
N LEU A 204 0.12 7.88 7.19
CA LEU A 204 1.14 8.12 8.24
C LEU A 204 2.55 8.38 7.67
N LEU A 205 2.63 9.05 6.51
CA LEU A 205 3.89 9.31 5.78
C LEU A 205 4.68 8.02 5.49
N HIS A 206 3.98 6.96 5.10
CA HIS A 206 4.56 5.65 4.82
C HIS A 206 3.79 4.89 3.75
N ALA A 207 4.51 4.18 2.88
CA ALA A 207 3.92 3.22 1.96
C ALA A 207 3.67 1.87 2.67
N MET A 208 2.41 1.50 2.79
CA MET A 208 1.94 0.28 3.42
C MET A 208 1.52 -0.76 2.37
N ARG A 209 1.57 -2.03 2.76
CA ARG A 209 1.10 -3.13 1.92
C ARG A 209 -0.40 -3.04 1.73
N SER A 210 -0.84 -3.19 0.49
CA SER A 210 -2.24 -3.48 0.21
C SER A 210 -2.62 -4.80 0.87
N HIS A 211 -3.77 -4.80 1.55
CA HIS A 211 -4.37 -6.01 2.08
C HIS A 211 -5.29 -6.71 1.07
N GLN A 212 -5.37 -6.19 -0.16
CA GLN A 212 -5.95 -6.91 -1.28
C GLN A 212 -4.91 -7.83 -1.89
N VAL A 213 -5.03 -9.12 -1.60
CA VAL A 213 -4.17 -10.16 -2.16
C VAL A 213 -4.56 -10.36 -3.62
N SER A 214 -3.72 -9.96 -4.56
CA SER A 214 -3.98 -10.04 -6.01
C SER A 214 -2.76 -10.49 -6.79
N SER A 215 -2.94 -10.96 -8.02
CA SER A 215 -1.80 -11.19 -8.93
C SER A 215 -1.34 -9.86 -9.56
N PRO A 216 -0.03 -9.63 -9.74
CA PRO A 216 0.48 -8.45 -10.43
C PRO A 216 -0.02 -8.36 -11.87
N SER A 217 -0.33 -7.16 -12.34
CA SER A 217 -0.64 -6.89 -13.75
C SER A 217 -0.04 -5.56 -14.17
N ALA A 218 0.37 -5.43 -15.44
CA ALA A 218 0.72 -4.13 -16.02
C ALA A 218 -0.52 -3.29 -16.35
N GLN A 219 -1.68 -3.94 -16.55
CA GLN A 219 -2.93 -3.28 -16.95
C GLN A 219 -3.41 -2.27 -15.91
N GLU A 220 -3.23 -2.58 -14.61
CA GLU A 220 -3.63 -1.69 -13.51
C GLU A 220 -2.91 -0.33 -13.55
N SER A 221 -1.63 -0.34 -13.93
CA SER A 221 -0.81 0.86 -14.07
C SER A 221 -1.24 1.69 -15.27
N VAL A 222 -1.48 1.03 -16.41
CA VAL A 222 -1.92 1.69 -17.66
C VAL A 222 -3.29 2.32 -17.49
N THR A 223 -4.26 1.60 -16.92
CA THR A 223 -5.64 2.07 -16.85
C THR A 223 -5.88 3.03 -15.69
N TYR A 224 -5.26 2.80 -14.53
CA TYR A 224 -5.63 3.49 -13.29
C TYR A 224 -4.47 4.22 -12.62
N GLY A 225 -3.28 4.20 -13.21
CA GLY A 225 -2.08 4.80 -12.62
C GLY A 225 -1.57 4.12 -11.35
N ARG A 226 -2.17 3.00 -10.92
CA ARG A 226 -1.74 2.30 -9.71
C ARG A 226 -0.36 1.67 -9.94
N PRO A 227 0.66 1.99 -9.12
CA PRO A 227 1.96 1.35 -9.26
C PRO A 227 1.86 -0.17 -9.12
N ASN A 228 2.41 -0.91 -10.07
CA ASN A 228 2.43 -2.37 -10.03
C ASN A 228 3.61 -2.89 -9.19
N ALA A 229 3.49 -4.14 -8.71
CA ALA A 229 4.48 -4.75 -7.84
C ALA A 229 5.90 -4.82 -8.42
N CYS A 230 6.03 -5.03 -9.74
CA CYS A 230 7.31 -5.18 -10.42
C CYS A 230 8.06 -3.85 -10.43
N ASN A 231 7.41 -2.77 -10.87
CA ASN A 231 8.01 -1.45 -10.96
C ASN A 231 8.11 -0.72 -9.60
N LEU A 232 7.69 -1.33 -8.49
CA LEU A 232 8.04 -0.89 -7.12
C LEU A 232 9.38 -1.44 -6.63
N CYS A 233 9.95 -2.44 -7.32
CA CYS A 233 11.33 -2.92 -7.11
C CYS A 233 12.23 -2.49 -8.28
N HIS A 234 11.81 -2.80 -9.51
CA HIS A 234 12.48 -2.48 -10.76
C HIS A 234 12.11 -1.06 -11.21
N LEU A 235 12.52 -0.08 -10.39
CA LEU A 235 12.20 1.33 -10.57
C LEU A 235 12.79 1.91 -11.88
N ASP A 236 13.82 1.25 -12.41
CA ASP A 236 14.56 1.60 -13.62
C ASP A 236 13.96 1.00 -14.90
N GLN A 237 12.88 0.21 -14.78
CA GLN A 237 12.25 -0.48 -15.90
C GLN A 237 10.95 0.20 -16.34
N THR A 238 10.60 0.04 -17.62
CA THR A 238 9.37 0.57 -18.22
C THR A 238 8.15 -0.31 -17.92
N LEU A 239 6.95 0.17 -18.21
CA LEU A 239 5.75 -0.68 -18.16
C LEU A 239 5.77 -1.75 -19.27
N ALA A 240 6.36 -1.46 -20.43
CA ALA A 240 6.56 -2.45 -21.48
C ALA A 240 7.42 -3.62 -21.02
N TRP A 241 8.50 -3.37 -20.28
CA TRP A 241 9.31 -4.43 -19.69
C TRP A 241 8.47 -5.32 -18.76
N THR A 242 7.70 -4.72 -17.86
CA THR A 242 6.82 -5.45 -16.94
C THR A 242 5.79 -6.29 -17.70
N ALA A 243 5.10 -5.70 -18.67
CA ALA A 243 4.11 -6.38 -19.48
C ALA A 243 4.71 -7.58 -20.23
N GLN A 244 5.90 -7.43 -20.83
CA GLN A 244 6.58 -8.51 -21.53
C GLN A 244 7.00 -9.64 -20.59
N LYS A 245 7.49 -9.33 -19.38
CA LYS A 245 7.84 -10.34 -18.36
C LYS A 245 6.61 -11.10 -17.89
N LEU A 246 5.52 -10.39 -17.56
CA LEU A 246 4.27 -11.02 -17.13
C LEU A 246 3.66 -11.89 -18.24
N HIS A 247 3.71 -11.44 -19.49
CA HIS A 247 3.28 -12.23 -20.64
C HIS A 247 4.13 -13.50 -20.81
N ALA A 248 5.46 -13.36 -20.80
CA ALA A 248 6.36 -14.50 -20.99
C ALA A 248 6.26 -15.54 -19.87
N TRP A 249 6.00 -15.11 -18.63
CA TRP A 249 5.98 -16.00 -17.46
C TRP A 249 4.59 -16.61 -17.18
N TYR A 250 3.52 -15.83 -17.38
CA TYR A 250 2.17 -16.21 -16.96
C TYR A 250 1.13 -16.10 -18.06
N ASN A 251 1.54 -15.75 -19.28
CA ASN A 251 0.64 -15.51 -20.42
C ASN A 251 -0.41 -14.42 -20.16
N GLU A 252 -0.07 -13.44 -19.31
CA GLU A 252 -0.89 -12.25 -19.08
C GLU A 252 -1.02 -11.43 -20.38
N PRO A 253 -2.19 -10.83 -20.67
CA PRO A 253 -2.35 -9.94 -21.82
C PRO A 253 -1.42 -8.73 -21.74
N VAL A 254 -0.73 -8.41 -22.84
CA VAL A 254 0.02 -7.17 -22.95
C VAL A 254 -0.98 -6.02 -23.17
N PRO A 255 -1.06 -5.03 -22.27
CA PRO A 255 -1.98 -3.90 -22.42
C PRO A 255 -1.55 -3.01 -23.60
N ASN A 256 -2.44 -2.12 -24.05
CA ASN A 256 -2.06 -1.08 -25.00
C ASN A 256 -1.16 -0.05 -24.28
N LEU A 257 0.09 0.10 -24.73
CA LEU A 257 1.11 0.91 -24.06
C LEU A 257 1.37 2.19 -24.85
N SER A 258 1.37 3.33 -24.15
CA SER A 258 1.80 4.61 -24.74
C SER A 258 3.29 4.59 -25.10
N GLN A 259 3.76 5.58 -25.85
CA GLN A 259 5.19 5.69 -26.14
C GLN A 259 6.02 5.91 -24.86
N ASP A 260 5.51 6.69 -23.91
CA ASP A 260 6.18 6.87 -22.60
C ASP A 260 6.26 5.55 -21.83
N ASP A 261 5.19 4.75 -21.82
CA ASP A 261 5.16 3.42 -21.18
C ASP A 261 6.16 2.42 -21.76
N GLN A 262 6.57 2.63 -23.02
CA GLN A 262 7.55 1.80 -23.72
C GLN A 262 8.99 2.25 -23.48
N THR A 263 9.21 3.55 -23.26
CA THR A 263 10.55 4.17 -23.36
C THR A 263 11.05 4.81 -22.07
N ILE A 264 10.15 5.12 -21.13
CA ILE A 264 10.46 5.80 -19.88
C ILE A 264 10.16 4.86 -18.72
N ALA A 265 11.10 4.77 -17.78
CA ALA A 265 10.93 3.97 -16.57
C ALA A 265 9.64 4.38 -15.85
N ALA A 266 8.84 3.41 -15.42
CA ALA A 266 7.51 3.67 -14.85
C ALA A 266 7.60 4.57 -13.61
N ALA A 267 8.62 4.37 -12.78
CA ALA A 267 8.88 5.20 -11.60
C ALA A 267 9.18 6.66 -11.95
N VAL A 268 9.90 6.92 -13.06
CA VAL A 268 10.16 8.29 -13.53
C VAL A 268 8.87 8.98 -13.94
N GLN A 269 8.00 8.28 -14.67
CA GLN A 269 6.69 8.82 -15.02
C GLN A 269 5.87 9.14 -13.76
N TRP A 270 5.77 8.20 -12.82
CA TRP A 270 4.98 8.38 -11.61
C TRP A 270 5.50 9.45 -10.66
N ILE A 271 6.82 9.61 -10.51
CA ILE A 271 7.39 10.64 -9.61
C ILE A 271 7.34 12.05 -10.23
N VAL A 272 7.28 12.16 -11.56
CA VAL A 272 7.27 13.47 -12.25
C VAL A 272 5.85 13.91 -12.59
N LYS A 273 5.05 13.05 -13.22
CA LYS A 273 3.71 13.38 -13.74
C LYS A 273 2.55 12.71 -13.00
N GLY A 274 2.82 11.73 -12.16
CA GLY A 274 1.78 11.07 -11.36
C GLY A 274 1.13 12.02 -10.35
N ASP A 275 -0.02 11.60 -9.82
CA ASP A 275 -0.70 12.29 -8.72
C ASP A 275 0.15 12.32 -7.44
N ALA A 276 -0.22 13.17 -6.48
CA ALA A 276 0.57 13.35 -5.25
C ALA A 276 0.79 12.04 -4.46
N GLY A 277 -0.17 11.11 -4.48
CA GLY A 277 -0.04 9.81 -3.84
C GLY A 277 0.91 8.88 -4.60
N GLN A 278 0.89 8.87 -5.94
CA GLN A 278 1.88 8.16 -6.75
C GLN A 278 3.28 8.71 -6.47
N ARG A 279 3.45 10.04 -6.48
CA ARG A 279 4.75 10.68 -6.20
C ARG A 279 5.26 10.32 -4.81
N ALA A 280 4.40 10.32 -3.78
CA ALA A 280 4.77 9.91 -2.43
C ALA A 280 5.21 8.44 -2.36
N LEU A 281 4.46 7.53 -3.00
CA LEU A 281 4.81 6.11 -3.06
C LEU A 281 6.15 5.85 -3.75
N ILE A 282 6.46 6.57 -4.83
CA ILE A 282 7.75 6.40 -5.52
C ILE A 282 8.88 7.10 -4.77
N ALA A 283 8.65 8.27 -4.20
CA ALA A 283 9.62 8.93 -3.32
C ALA A 283 10.01 8.00 -2.15
N TRP A 284 9.03 7.36 -1.52
CA TRP A 284 9.25 6.33 -0.50
C TRP A 284 9.98 5.09 -1.08
N GLY A 285 9.55 4.62 -2.26
CA GLY A 285 10.09 3.43 -2.92
C GLY A 285 11.57 3.52 -3.28
N LEU A 286 12.05 4.71 -3.66
CA LEU A 286 13.47 4.99 -3.89
C LEU A 286 14.32 4.85 -2.61
N GLY A 287 13.71 4.91 -1.42
CA GLY A 287 14.32 4.64 -0.12
C GLY A 287 14.25 3.17 0.32
N TRP A 288 13.51 2.33 -0.40
CA TRP A 288 13.27 0.94 0.00
C TRP A 288 14.46 0.05 -0.39
N GLU A 289 15.08 -0.56 0.62
CA GLU A 289 16.35 -1.30 0.48
C GLU A 289 16.35 -2.38 -0.62
N PRO A 290 15.30 -3.22 -0.78
CA PRO A 290 15.19 -4.14 -1.90
C PRO A 290 15.23 -3.46 -3.27
N ALA A 291 14.55 -2.31 -3.44
CA ALA A 291 14.52 -1.58 -4.70
C ALA A 291 15.89 -0.91 -5.00
N GLN A 292 16.55 -0.37 -3.98
CA GLN A 292 17.91 0.19 -4.12
C GLN A 292 18.95 -0.84 -4.57
N LYS A 293 18.83 -2.09 -4.10
CA LYS A 293 19.77 -3.16 -4.46
C LYS A 293 19.63 -3.62 -5.91
N ILE A 294 18.43 -3.55 -6.48
CA ILE A 294 18.16 -4.06 -7.83
C ILE A 294 18.25 -2.97 -8.92
N ALA A 295 17.77 -1.77 -8.65
CA ALA A 295 17.56 -0.75 -9.69
C ALA A 295 18.73 0.24 -9.85
N ASP A 296 19.92 -0.05 -9.33
CA ASP A 296 21.09 0.86 -9.22
C ASP A 296 20.73 2.27 -8.70
N ARG A 297 21.10 2.53 -7.45
CA ARG A 297 20.77 3.80 -6.75
C ARG A 297 21.35 5.07 -7.39
N GLY A 298 22.28 4.99 -8.33
CA GLY A 298 22.96 6.16 -8.91
C GLY A 298 21.99 7.21 -9.48
N TRP A 299 20.91 6.78 -10.13
CA TRP A 299 19.92 7.69 -10.73
C TRP A 299 18.84 8.16 -9.75
N PHE A 300 18.82 7.66 -8.51
CA PHE A 300 17.77 8.02 -7.54
C PHE A 300 17.93 9.46 -7.03
N TYR A 301 19.18 9.93 -6.91
CA TYR A 301 19.50 11.23 -6.31
C TYR A 301 18.82 12.40 -7.03
N PRO A 302 18.92 12.59 -8.36
CA PRO A 302 18.26 13.70 -9.05
C PRO A 302 16.75 13.75 -8.81
N TYR A 303 16.09 12.59 -8.80
CA TYR A 303 14.64 12.51 -8.61
C TYR A 303 14.22 12.79 -7.17
N LEU A 304 14.94 12.26 -6.17
CA LEU A 304 14.68 12.58 -4.77
C LEU A 304 14.93 14.07 -4.47
N ILE A 305 16.02 14.64 -5.01
CA ILE A 305 16.37 16.05 -4.85
C ILE A 305 15.34 16.95 -5.53
N TYR A 306 14.87 16.58 -6.72
CA TYR A 306 13.77 17.24 -7.42
C TYR A 306 12.48 17.23 -6.61
N SER A 307 12.16 16.10 -5.95
CA SER A 307 10.96 15.97 -5.12
C SER A 307 11.02 16.74 -3.80
N LEU A 308 12.18 17.30 -3.40
CA LEU A 308 12.27 18.20 -2.24
C LEU A 308 11.51 19.53 -2.45
N THR A 309 11.14 19.87 -3.67
CA THR A 309 10.32 21.06 -3.99
C THR A 309 8.91 20.69 -4.43
N ASP A 310 8.44 19.47 -4.15
CA ASP A 310 7.06 19.08 -4.48
C ASP A 310 6.04 19.94 -3.73
N PRO A 311 4.86 20.28 -4.31
CA PRO A 311 3.82 21.03 -3.61
C PRO A 311 3.35 20.36 -2.30
N TYR A 312 3.39 19.03 -2.21
CA TYR A 312 2.93 18.28 -1.04
C TYR A 312 4.06 18.03 -0.04
N ALA A 313 3.86 18.46 1.20
CA ALA A 313 4.80 18.21 2.30
C ALA A 313 5.08 16.71 2.53
N ALA A 314 4.08 15.85 2.30
CA ALA A 314 4.24 14.41 2.41
C ALA A 314 5.26 13.87 1.38
N VAL A 315 5.17 14.30 0.12
CA VAL A 315 6.12 13.91 -0.94
C VAL A 315 7.53 14.41 -0.60
N ARG A 316 7.65 15.66 -0.12
CA ARG A 316 8.95 16.22 0.31
C ARG A 316 9.56 15.44 1.48
N PHE A 317 8.73 15.04 2.46
CA PHE A 317 9.17 14.24 3.60
C PHE A 317 9.72 12.88 3.16
N ASP A 318 8.97 12.15 2.33
CA ASP A 318 9.40 10.84 1.83
C ASP A 318 10.64 10.96 0.95
N ALA A 319 10.71 11.98 0.10
CA ALA A 319 11.89 12.24 -0.72
C ALA A 319 13.14 12.49 0.12
N TRP A 320 13.03 13.32 1.17
CA TRP A 320 14.11 13.56 2.11
C TRP A 320 14.49 12.31 2.90
N LYS A 321 13.52 11.58 3.44
CA LYS A 321 13.76 10.32 4.17
C LYS A 321 14.49 9.30 3.31
N SER A 322 14.05 9.11 2.08
CA SER A 322 14.69 8.21 1.12
C SER A 322 16.09 8.70 0.75
N LEU A 323 16.29 10.01 0.57
CA LEU A 323 17.61 10.57 0.28
C LEU A 323 18.61 10.28 1.40
N GLN A 324 18.18 10.31 2.67
CA GLN A 324 19.03 9.95 3.81
C GLN A 324 19.51 8.49 3.80
N THR A 325 18.78 7.59 3.15
CA THR A 325 19.22 6.18 3.03
C THR A 325 20.35 5.99 2.01
N LEU A 326 20.60 7.00 1.17
CA LEU A 326 21.63 6.94 0.14
C LEU A 326 23.00 7.42 0.66
N PRO A 327 24.12 6.83 0.18
CA PRO A 327 25.47 7.27 0.54
C PRO A 327 25.68 8.78 0.33
N GLY A 328 26.35 9.40 1.29
CA GLY A 328 26.65 10.84 1.27
C GLY A 328 25.54 11.73 1.83
N PHE A 329 24.34 11.21 2.11
CA PHE A 329 23.18 12.02 2.51
C PHE A 329 22.56 11.68 3.87
N ALA A 330 23.10 10.71 4.63
CA ALA A 330 22.54 10.27 5.91
C ALA A 330 22.20 11.39 6.91
N ASN A 331 22.98 12.47 6.91
CA ASN A 331 22.80 13.62 7.81
C ASN A 331 22.35 14.91 7.08
N PHE A 332 21.78 14.78 5.88
CA PHE A 332 21.29 15.93 5.14
C PHE A 332 20.10 16.56 5.87
N SER A 333 20.29 17.79 6.38
CA SER A 333 19.26 18.55 7.09
C SER A 333 18.29 19.21 6.12
N PHE A 334 16.99 19.06 6.37
CA PHE A 334 15.94 19.59 5.52
C PHE A 334 14.66 19.79 6.33
N ASP A 335 14.04 20.96 6.19
CA ASP A 335 12.70 21.22 6.71
C ASP A 335 11.69 21.08 5.56
N TYR A 336 10.97 19.97 5.57
CA TYR A 336 9.98 19.65 4.55
C TYR A 336 8.71 20.50 4.63
N THR A 337 8.58 21.38 5.63
CA THR A 337 7.46 22.32 5.80
C THR A 337 7.83 23.77 5.54
N ALA A 338 9.10 24.04 5.21
CA ALA A 338 9.60 25.39 4.94
C ALA A 338 8.96 26.05 3.69
N ALA A 339 9.14 27.37 3.58
CA ALA A 339 8.70 28.15 2.43
C ALA A 339 9.49 27.80 1.15
N GLU A 340 8.88 28.04 -0.01
CA GLU A 340 9.39 27.63 -1.33
C GLU A 340 10.83 28.06 -1.63
N GLY A 341 11.23 29.29 -1.24
CA GLY A 341 12.60 29.76 -1.42
C GLY A 341 13.63 28.90 -0.67
N VAL A 342 13.33 28.55 0.59
CA VAL A 342 14.18 27.69 1.43
C VAL A 342 14.25 26.28 0.86
N LEU A 343 13.13 25.74 0.37
CA LEU A 343 13.08 24.43 -0.28
C LEU A 343 13.94 24.41 -1.56
N SER A 344 13.86 25.45 -2.38
CA SER A 344 14.60 25.59 -3.62
C SER A 344 16.11 25.67 -3.38
N GLU A 345 16.53 26.47 -2.39
CA GLU A 345 17.94 26.53 -1.99
C GLU A 345 18.44 25.20 -1.43
N ALA A 346 17.65 24.49 -0.63
CA ALA A 346 18.02 23.18 -0.11
C ALA A 346 18.17 22.14 -1.23
N SER A 347 17.26 22.13 -2.19
CA SER A 347 17.35 21.27 -3.39
C SER A 347 18.60 21.59 -4.21
N ALA A 348 18.91 22.87 -4.45
CA ALA A 348 20.13 23.28 -5.14
C ALA A 348 21.41 22.82 -4.43
N ARG A 349 21.49 23.02 -3.10
CA ARG A 349 22.63 22.53 -2.29
C ARG A 349 22.77 21.02 -2.34
N ALA A 350 21.65 20.28 -2.27
CA ALA A 350 21.65 18.83 -2.38
C ALA A 350 22.19 18.39 -3.75
N TYR A 351 21.74 19.04 -4.83
CA TYR A 351 22.19 18.73 -6.18
C TYR A 351 23.68 19.00 -6.37
N GLU A 352 24.18 20.15 -5.90
CA GLU A 352 25.61 20.48 -5.94
C GLU A 352 26.46 19.48 -5.16
N LYS A 353 26.03 19.11 -3.96
CA LYS A 353 26.69 18.10 -3.14
C LYS A 353 26.77 16.77 -3.88
N TRP A 354 25.65 16.29 -4.42
CA TRP A 354 25.61 15.05 -5.18
C TRP A 354 26.57 15.10 -6.37
N LEU A 355 26.49 16.17 -7.18
CA LEU A 355 27.29 16.34 -8.38
C LEU A 355 28.79 16.36 -8.11
N ARG A 356 29.23 16.99 -7.01
CA ARG A 356 30.65 17.20 -6.69
C ARG A 356 31.27 16.10 -5.83
N GLU A 357 30.51 15.53 -4.91
CA GLU A 357 31.06 14.67 -3.85
C GLU A 357 30.61 13.21 -3.92
N VAL A 358 29.47 12.91 -4.56
CA VAL A 358 28.85 11.58 -4.49
C VAL A 358 28.79 10.89 -5.85
N ARG A 359 28.42 11.63 -6.90
CA ARG A 359 28.27 11.10 -8.26
C ARG A 359 29.63 10.61 -8.78
N SER A 360 29.66 9.37 -9.26
CA SER A 360 30.83 8.89 -10.00
C SER A 360 30.94 9.62 -11.34
N PRO A 361 32.11 10.17 -11.72
CA PRO A 361 32.31 10.79 -13.03
C PRO A 361 32.06 9.83 -14.20
N ASN A 362 32.26 8.53 -13.98
CA ASN A 362 32.08 7.47 -14.97
C ASN A 362 30.74 6.72 -14.79
N ALA A 363 29.77 7.33 -14.12
CA ALA A 363 28.44 6.71 -13.95
C ALA A 363 27.74 6.57 -15.31
N THR A 364 27.20 5.39 -15.57
CA THR A 364 26.31 5.12 -16.70
C THR A 364 24.89 4.95 -16.17
N TYR A 365 23.95 5.65 -16.79
CA TYR A 365 22.53 5.56 -16.46
C TYR A 365 21.79 4.88 -17.59
N ARG A 366 20.72 4.18 -17.24
CA ARG A 366 19.80 3.60 -18.22
C ARG A 366 19.08 4.73 -18.97
N PRO A 367 18.95 4.67 -20.31
CA PRO A 367 18.22 5.68 -21.06
C PRO A 367 16.79 5.93 -20.54
N GLU A 368 16.14 4.87 -20.05
CA GLU A 368 14.79 4.89 -19.49
C GLU A 368 14.67 5.78 -18.24
N THR A 369 15.77 6.07 -17.55
CA THR A 369 15.79 6.95 -16.36
C THR A 369 15.97 8.43 -16.73
N LEU A 370 15.98 8.79 -18.02
CA LEU A 370 16.08 10.16 -18.51
C LEU A 370 17.27 10.97 -17.95
N LEU A 371 18.36 10.29 -17.60
CA LEU A 371 19.62 10.94 -17.22
C LEU A 371 20.61 10.83 -18.38
N ASP A 372 21.30 11.93 -18.67
CA ASP A 372 22.48 11.91 -19.54
C ASP A 372 23.71 11.36 -18.80
N SER A 373 24.84 11.22 -19.51
CA SER A 373 26.10 10.75 -18.92
C SER A 373 26.64 11.64 -17.80
N ASP A 374 26.25 12.91 -17.76
CA ASP A 374 26.61 13.84 -16.69
C ASP A 374 25.67 13.72 -15.48
N GLY A 375 24.64 12.88 -15.55
CA GLY A 375 23.60 12.75 -14.54
C GLY A 375 22.62 13.92 -14.53
N ARG A 376 22.55 14.69 -15.62
CA ARG A 376 21.52 15.73 -15.77
C ARG A 376 20.25 15.10 -16.32
N LEU A 377 19.12 15.56 -15.79
CA LEU A 377 17.81 15.20 -16.32
C LEU A 377 17.65 15.77 -17.72
N GLN A 378 17.16 14.96 -18.65
CA GLN A 378 16.81 15.38 -20.01
C GLN A 378 15.68 16.41 -19.95
N ARG A 379 16.05 17.69 -20.04
CA ARG A 379 15.17 18.82 -19.68
C ARG A 379 13.89 18.87 -20.49
N ASP A 380 13.96 18.64 -21.80
CA ASP A 380 12.79 18.74 -22.68
C ASP A 380 11.72 17.70 -22.33
N ILE A 381 12.15 16.45 -22.11
CA ILE A 381 11.24 15.36 -21.73
C ILE A 381 10.70 15.58 -20.31
N LEU A 382 11.56 15.94 -19.36
CA LEU A 382 11.14 16.19 -17.99
C LEU A 382 10.15 17.36 -17.90
N GLN A 383 10.36 18.43 -18.66
CA GLN A 383 9.46 19.57 -18.72
C GLN A 383 8.11 19.18 -19.31
N ARG A 384 8.09 18.37 -20.37
CA ARG A 384 6.83 17.80 -20.91
C ARG A 384 6.10 16.98 -19.86
N LEU A 385 6.77 16.04 -19.19
CA LEU A 385 6.15 15.22 -18.15
C LEU A 385 5.64 16.09 -16.99
N ARG A 386 6.36 17.15 -16.61
CA ARG A 386 5.92 18.07 -15.55
C ARG A 386 4.66 18.85 -15.96
N ILE A 387 4.51 19.23 -17.22
CA ILE A 387 3.29 19.88 -17.73
C ILE A 387 2.09 18.91 -17.69
N GLU A 388 2.35 17.62 -17.91
CA GLU A 388 1.35 16.54 -17.83
C GLU A 388 1.02 16.12 -16.38
N ARG A 389 1.61 16.75 -15.36
CA ARG A 389 1.44 16.35 -13.96
C ARG A 389 -0.01 16.43 -13.52
N ASP A 390 -0.49 15.38 -12.85
CA ASP A 390 -1.75 15.46 -12.12
C ASP A 390 -1.57 16.27 -10.82
N ASP A 391 -1.89 17.56 -10.91
CA ASP A 391 -1.91 18.50 -9.80
C ASP A 391 -3.29 18.63 -9.13
N LYS A 392 -4.22 17.70 -9.40
CA LYS A 392 -5.51 17.69 -8.67
C LYS A 392 -5.24 17.55 -7.16
N PRO A 393 -5.96 18.32 -6.34
CA PRO A 393 -5.91 18.16 -4.89
C PRO A 393 -6.27 16.73 -4.48
N ILE A 394 -5.34 16.04 -3.81
CA ILE A 394 -5.56 14.71 -3.23
C ILE A 394 -5.47 14.80 -1.72
N ILE A 395 -6.45 14.22 -1.05
CA ILE A 395 -6.49 14.11 0.41
C ILE A 395 -6.62 12.64 0.77
N LEU A 396 -5.48 12.00 1.02
CA LEU A 396 -5.42 10.62 1.52
C LEU A 396 -5.57 10.63 3.05
N ALA A 397 -6.81 10.85 3.51
CA ALA A 397 -7.14 10.81 4.93
C ALA A 397 -7.48 9.39 5.36
N GLU A 398 -7.02 9.00 6.56
CA GLU A 398 -7.40 7.74 7.21
C GLU A 398 -8.90 7.71 7.44
#